data_AF-A0A2N2ASY8-F1
#
_entry.id   AF-A0A2N2ASY8-F1
#
_cell.length_a   1.000
_cell.length_b   1.000
_cell.length_c   1.000
_cell.angle_alpha   90.00
_cell.angle_beta   90.00
_cell.angle_gamma   90.00
#
_symmetry.space_group_name_H-M   'P 1'
#
loop_
_entity.id
_entity.type
_entity.pdbx_description
1 polymer ?
#
loop_
_entity_poly.entity_id
_entity_poly.type
_entity_poly.pdbx_seq_one_letter_code
_entity_poly.pdbx_strand_id
1 'polypeptide(L)'
;MINISTYQGLGVFGPAYKIMLENDAHASGSIDRILVESMIRLCSETVDFLYNEYAPTRSFYKKGTRTELEQYVEMTILDNHSEEERIAAIARFTGSLQESACEDLKLMQIGGTEEEIIVRGSGWCSDVARVGCALCQVAGFAARLVSLFDTEKAYSGHVIIEVCRAKIWGAVDPLTNVVYRHPGGKPASTWDLMNNPHLIECHSRGESTPYTVVSQFRGAAISNYFVWRWREYDYTVSKINDYYRSILEMSNKGWPGGLRWLHGEDR
;
A
#
# COMPACT_ATOMS: atom_id res chain seq x y z
N MET A 1 17.32 21.99 -8.99
CA MET A 1 16.43 21.55 -7.90
C MET A 1 15.11 21.18 -8.55
N ILE A 2 14.66 19.93 -8.39
CA ILE A 2 13.47 19.42 -9.07
C ILE A 2 12.23 19.98 -8.36
N ASN A 3 11.27 20.50 -9.11
CA ASN A 3 10.03 20.99 -8.53
C ASN A 3 9.10 19.79 -8.24
N ILE A 4 9.24 19.18 -7.06
CA ILE A 4 8.48 17.99 -6.67
C ILE A 4 6.96 18.19 -6.74
N SER A 5 6.46 19.42 -6.59
CA SER A 5 5.03 19.71 -6.63
C SER A 5 4.34 19.30 -7.94
N THR A 6 5.07 19.23 -9.07
CA THR A 6 4.50 18.78 -10.36
C THR A 6 4.30 17.26 -10.42
N TYR A 7 4.90 16.53 -9.49
CA TYR A 7 4.84 15.06 -9.39
C TYR A 7 4.08 14.60 -8.16
N GLN A 8 3.38 15.50 -7.47
CA GLN A 8 2.68 15.21 -6.22
C GLN A 8 1.16 15.29 -6.39
N GLY A 9 0.46 14.37 -5.72
CA GLY A 9 -0.99 14.40 -5.55
C GLY A 9 -1.80 13.52 -6.51
N LEU A 10 -3.12 13.69 -6.46
CA LEU A 10 -4.08 12.75 -7.07
C LEU A 10 -3.99 12.68 -8.60
N GLY A 11 -3.53 13.76 -9.26
CA GLY A 11 -3.52 13.87 -10.71
C GLY A 11 -2.29 13.31 -11.42
N VAL A 12 -1.34 12.73 -10.69
CA VAL A 12 -0.02 12.36 -11.24
C VAL A 12 -0.07 11.18 -12.25
N PHE A 13 -1.21 10.50 -12.32
CA PHE A 13 -1.51 9.42 -13.29
C PHE A 13 -2.55 9.81 -14.35
N GLY A 14 -2.90 11.10 -14.45
CA GLY A 14 -3.82 11.61 -15.47
C GLY A 14 -5.22 11.95 -14.93
N PRO A 15 -6.07 12.56 -15.78
CA PRO A 15 -7.35 13.14 -15.36
C PRO A 15 -8.35 12.10 -14.85
N ALA A 16 -8.46 10.94 -15.51
CA ALA A 16 -9.40 9.90 -15.08
C ALA A 16 -9.05 9.33 -13.70
N TYR A 17 -7.77 9.07 -13.48
CA TYR A 17 -7.26 8.66 -12.18
C TYR A 17 -7.43 9.74 -11.10
N LYS A 18 -7.27 11.02 -11.47
CA LYS A 18 -7.55 12.12 -10.56
C LYS A 18 -8.98 12.05 -10.04
N ILE A 19 -9.97 11.92 -10.93
CA ILE A 19 -11.39 11.85 -10.56
C ILE A 19 -11.67 10.63 -9.68
N MET A 20 -11.11 9.47 -10.03
CA MET A 20 -11.25 8.25 -9.24
C MET A 20 -10.71 8.45 -7.81
N LEU A 21 -9.48 8.96 -7.69
CA LEU A 21 -8.85 9.18 -6.40
C LEU A 21 -9.49 10.34 -5.63
N GLU A 22 -10.09 11.33 -6.30
CA GLU A 22 -10.91 12.36 -5.64
C GLU A 22 -12.14 11.76 -4.93
N ASN A 23 -12.66 10.64 -5.44
CA ASN A 23 -13.77 9.89 -4.87
C ASN A 23 -13.34 8.74 -3.93
N ASP A 24 -12.12 8.78 -3.40
CA ASP A 24 -11.63 7.83 -2.40
C ASP A 24 -12.66 7.60 -1.27
N ALA A 25 -12.78 6.37 -0.81
CA ALA A 25 -13.80 5.99 0.16
C ALA A 25 -13.46 6.40 1.61
N HIS A 26 -12.20 6.71 1.92
CA HIS A 26 -11.82 7.20 3.25
C HIS A 26 -12.30 8.64 3.48
N ALA A 27 -12.61 8.97 4.72
CA ALA A 27 -13.07 10.29 5.11
C ALA A 27 -12.07 11.38 4.73
N SER A 28 -12.60 12.53 4.29
CA SER A 28 -11.79 13.73 4.04
C SER A 28 -10.99 14.10 5.29
N GLY A 29 -9.68 14.32 5.13
CA GLY A 29 -8.77 14.66 6.23
C GLY A 29 -8.28 13.47 7.07
N SER A 30 -8.80 12.26 6.84
CA SER A 30 -8.25 11.05 7.45
C SER A 30 -6.81 10.80 6.96
N ILE A 31 -6.03 10.05 7.75
CA ILE A 31 -4.64 9.72 7.40
C ILE A 31 -4.55 9.00 6.06
N ASP A 32 -5.45 8.07 5.78
CA ASP A 32 -5.50 7.34 4.52
C ASP A 32 -5.72 8.28 3.34
N ARG A 33 -6.63 9.26 3.51
CA ARG A 33 -6.87 10.30 2.50
C ARG A 33 -5.63 11.17 2.28
N ILE A 34 -5.00 11.65 3.35
CA ILE A 34 -3.78 12.48 3.29
C ILE A 34 -2.63 11.73 2.61
N LEU A 35 -2.50 10.42 2.84
CA LEU A 35 -1.45 9.60 2.24
C LEU A 35 -1.59 9.54 0.72
N VAL A 36 -2.80 9.40 0.19
CA VAL A 36 -3.04 9.43 -1.26
C VAL A 36 -2.87 10.85 -1.82
N GLU A 37 -3.34 11.88 -1.12
CA GLU A 37 -3.19 13.28 -1.56
C GLU A 37 -1.75 13.78 -1.57
N SER A 38 -0.89 13.21 -0.73
CA SER A 38 0.51 13.61 -0.61
C SER A 38 1.50 12.74 -1.39
N MET A 39 1.02 11.72 -2.10
CA MET A 39 1.86 10.78 -2.84
C MET A 39 2.69 11.47 -3.91
N ILE A 40 3.94 11.04 -4.08
CA ILE A 40 4.83 11.54 -5.12
C ILE A 40 5.05 10.44 -6.13
N ARG A 41 4.76 10.71 -7.41
CA ARG A 41 4.97 9.77 -8.51
C ARG A 41 6.43 9.33 -8.54
N LEU A 42 6.66 8.03 -8.60
CA LEU A 42 7.96 7.43 -8.83
C LEU A 42 8.25 7.39 -10.34
N CYS A 43 9.21 8.20 -10.78
CA CYS A 43 9.66 8.27 -12.17
C CYS A 43 11.13 8.71 -12.23
N SER A 44 11.69 8.82 -13.44
CA SER A 44 13.09 9.20 -13.64
C SER A 44 13.48 10.52 -12.99
N GLU A 45 12.54 11.45 -12.85
CA GLU A 45 12.77 12.77 -12.27
C GLU A 45 12.65 12.79 -10.75
N THR A 46 12.04 11.78 -10.13
CA THR A 46 11.80 11.77 -8.68
C THR A 46 12.53 10.65 -7.97
N VAL A 47 13.03 9.64 -8.68
CA VAL A 47 13.68 8.46 -8.10
C VAL A 47 14.84 8.82 -7.17
N ASP A 48 15.74 9.71 -7.58
CA ASP A 48 16.89 10.10 -6.76
C ASP A 48 16.46 10.78 -5.46
N PHE A 49 15.49 11.69 -5.54
CA PHE A 49 14.92 12.34 -4.35
C PHE A 49 14.22 11.32 -3.45
N LEU A 50 13.38 10.45 -4.03
CA LEU A 50 12.59 9.47 -3.30
C LEU A 50 13.46 8.44 -2.56
N TYR A 51 14.55 7.98 -3.17
CA TYR A 51 15.39 6.93 -2.58
C TYR A 51 16.54 7.46 -1.71
N ASN A 52 16.95 8.73 -1.87
CA ASN A 52 18.07 9.30 -1.10
C ASN A 52 17.66 10.32 -0.02
N GLU A 53 16.59 11.10 -0.22
CA GLU A 53 16.27 12.28 0.62
C GLU A 53 14.89 12.22 1.27
N TYR A 54 13.89 11.67 0.57
CA TYR A 54 12.48 11.81 0.94
C TYR A 54 12.10 11.13 2.26
N ALA A 55 12.65 9.94 2.53
CA ALA A 55 12.25 9.12 3.67
C ALA A 55 13.47 8.76 4.54
N PRO A 56 13.36 8.84 5.88
CA PRO A 56 14.42 8.34 6.75
C PRO A 56 14.58 6.83 6.59
N THR A 57 15.83 6.35 6.59
CA THR A 57 16.14 4.92 6.48
C THR A 57 16.12 4.19 7.84
N ARG A 58 15.56 4.82 8.88
CA ARG A 58 15.35 4.22 10.20
C ARG A 58 13.98 4.62 10.75
N SER A 59 13.38 3.73 11.55
CA SER A 59 12.18 4.06 12.33
C SER A 59 12.57 4.92 13.54
N PHE A 60 11.73 5.90 13.87
CA PHE A 60 11.83 6.70 15.10
C PHE A 60 10.79 6.29 16.14
N TYR A 61 10.15 5.14 15.94
CA TYR A 61 9.20 4.56 16.89
C TYR A 61 9.83 4.36 18.27
N LYS A 62 9.07 4.71 19.31
CA LYS A 62 9.47 4.55 20.72
C LYS A 62 8.65 3.43 21.34
N LYS A 63 9.33 2.41 21.85
CA LYS A 63 8.70 1.30 22.59
C LYS A 63 7.92 1.83 23.80
N GLY A 64 6.79 1.19 24.11
CA GLY A 64 5.84 1.57 25.14
C GLY A 64 4.80 2.61 24.70
N THR A 65 4.77 3.03 23.42
CA THR A 65 3.83 4.09 22.97
C THR A 65 2.58 3.56 22.27
N ARG A 66 2.64 2.35 21.69
CA ARG A 66 1.52 1.60 21.09
C ARG A 66 1.63 0.13 21.53
N THR A 67 1.33 -0.14 22.81
CA THR A 67 1.59 -1.44 23.45
C THR A 67 0.85 -2.60 22.79
N GLU A 68 -0.34 -2.36 22.25
CA GLU A 68 -1.11 -3.40 21.54
C GLU A 68 -0.44 -3.78 20.20
N LEU A 69 -0.02 -2.80 19.38
CA LEU A 69 0.79 -3.10 18.19
C LEU A 69 2.10 -3.80 18.53
N GLU A 70 2.75 -3.44 19.64
CA GLU A 70 3.97 -4.11 20.09
C GLU A 70 3.73 -5.59 20.38
N GLN A 71 2.58 -5.95 20.99
CA GLN A 71 2.20 -7.34 21.21
C GLN A 71 1.97 -8.08 19.90
N TYR A 72 1.25 -7.48 18.95
CA TYR A 72 1.09 -8.06 17.62
C TYR A 72 2.44 -8.31 16.94
N VAL A 73 3.36 -7.35 16.99
CA VAL A 73 4.71 -7.52 16.45
C VAL A 73 5.44 -8.67 17.16
N GLU A 74 5.50 -8.66 18.49
CA GLU A 74 6.21 -9.67 19.29
C GLU A 74 5.73 -11.08 18.98
N MET A 75 4.42 -11.31 18.94
CA MET A 75 3.84 -12.59 18.56
C MET A 75 4.14 -12.96 17.11
N THR A 76 4.07 -11.99 16.18
CA THR A 76 4.27 -12.24 14.75
C THR A 76 5.70 -12.66 14.43
N ILE A 77 6.69 -12.08 15.12
CA ILE A 77 8.11 -12.28 14.82
C ILE A 77 8.83 -13.22 15.78
N LEU A 78 8.14 -13.83 16.75
CA LEU A 78 8.73 -14.56 17.88
C LEU A 78 9.84 -15.55 17.49
N ASP A 79 9.59 -16.37 16.47
CA ASP A 79 10.51 -17.41 15.98
C ASP A 79 11.34 -16.99 14.75
N ASN A 80 11.34 -15.69 14.40
CA ASN A 80 11.99 -15.18 13.20
C ASN A 80 13.22 -14.34 13.58
N HIS A 81 14.41 -14.79 13.19
CA HIS A 81 15.66 -14.22 13.71
C HIS A 81 16.33 -13.24 12.76
N SER A 82 16.22 -13.44 11.44
CA SER A 82 16.76 -12.52 10.44
C SER A 82 15.78 -11.39 10.08
N GLU A 83 16.28 -10.27 9.59
CA GLU A 83 15.44 -9.15 9.12
C GLU A 83 14.44 -9.62 8.05
N GLU A 84 14.89 -10.47 7.13
CA GLU A 84 14.07 -10.99 6.04
C GLU A 84 12.98 -11.96 6.51
N GLU A 85 13.27 -12.83 7.49
CA GLU A 85 12.25 -13.69 8.10
C GLU A 85 11.20 -12.87 8.84
N ARG A 86 11.61 -11.85 9.58
CA ARG A 86 10.72 -10.96 10.33
C ARG A 86 9.80 -10.17 9.40
N ILE A 87 10.33 -9.63 8.31
CA ILE A 87 9.53 -8.93 7.28
C ILE A 87 8.55 -9.89 6.61
N ALA A 88 9.00 -11.08 6.24
CA ALA A 88 8.11 -12.09 5.66
C ALA A 88 7.03 -12.57 6.65
N ALA A 89 7.34 -12.65 7.95
CA ALA A 89 6.36 -12.97 8.99
C ALA A 89 5.30 -11.88 9.13
N ILE A 90 5.70 -10.60 9.10
CA ILE A 90 4.77 -9.47 9.09
C ILE A 90 3.88 -9.53 7.85
N ALA A 91 4.44 -9.76 6.66
CA ALA A 91 3.67 -9.87 5.42
C ALA A 91 2.67 -11.03 5.43
N ARG A 92 3.04 -12.18 6.03
CA ARG A 92 2.13 -13.31 6.26
C ARG A 92 0.97 -12.94 7.17
N PHE A 93 1.28 -12.32 8.32
CA PHE A 93 0.26 -11.91 9.30
C PHE A 93 -0.72 -10.89 8.71
N THR A 94 -0.22 -9.88 7.99
CA THR A 94 -1.10 -8.89 7.35
C THR A 94 -1.94 -9.51 6.24
N GLY A 95 -1.38 -10.47 5.50
CA GLY A 95 -2.09 -11.17 4.44
C GLY A 95 -3.26 -12.01 4.97
N SER A 96 -3.19 -12.52 6.20
CA SER A 96 -4.30 -13.24 6.82
C SER A 96 -5.43 -12.33 7.33
N LEU A 97 -5.25 -11.00 7.36
CA LEU A 97 -6.32 -10.08 7.79
C LEU A 97 -7.54 -10.10 6.87
N GLN A 98 -7.37 -10.54 5.61
CA GLN A 98 -8.49 -10.69 4.68
C GLN A 98 -9.43 -11.84 5.07
N GLU A 99 -8.95 -12.83 5.83
CA GLU A 99 -9.73 -14.03 6.21
C GLU A 99 -10.89 -13.69 7.16
N SER A 100 -10.77 -12.62 7.95
CA SER A 100 -11.81 -12.10 8.83
C SER A 100 -12.53 -10.87 8.27
N ALA A 101 -12.20 -10.44 7.04
CA ALA A 101 -12.74 -9.23 6.46
C ALA A 101 -14.23 -9.36 6.13
N CYS A 102 -14.98 -8.27 6.32
CA CYS A 102 -16.39 -8.21 5.94
C CYS A 102 -16.55 -8.16 4.41
N GLU A 103 -17.20 -9.16 3.83
CA GLU A 103 -17.50 -9.21 2.40
C GLU A 103 -18.73 -8.39 2.00
N ASP A 104 -19.61 -8.04 2.95
CA ASP A 104 -20.79 -7.23 2.66
C ASP A 104 -20.40 -5.76 2.47
N LEU A 105 -20.46 -5.28 1.22
CA LEU A 105 -20.18 -3.90 0.83
C LEU A 105 -21.00 -2.84 1.59
N LYS A 106 -22.13 -3.19 2.21
CA LYS A 106 -22.93 -2.27 3.03
C LYS A 106 -22.38 -2.12 4.46
N LEU A 107 -21.71 -3.16 4.95
CA LEU A 107 -21.18 -3.24 6.30
C LEU A 107 -19.66 -3.02 6.35
N MET A 108 -18.99 -3.15 5.20
CA MET A 108 -17.55 -2.92 5.07
C MET A 108 -17.13 -1.56 5.61
N GLN A 109 -16.11 -1.60 6.46
CA GLN A 109 -15.47 -0.46 7.10
C GLN A 109 -14.03 -0.34 6.62
N ILE A 110 -13.60 0.89 6.35
CA ILE A 110 -12.23 1.23 5.92
C ILE A 110 -11.69 2.38 6.80
N GLY A 111 -10.37 2.50 6.95
CA GLY A 111 -9.76 3.46 7.87
C GLY A 111 -9.72 2.96 9.32
N GLY A 112 -9.69 3.84 10.32
CA GLY A 112 -9.47 3.42 11.72
C GLY A 112 -8.01 3.25 12.08
N THR A 113 -7.72 3.03 13.36
CA THR A 113 -6.35 2.75 13.82
C THR A 113 -5.87 1.40 13.28
N GLU A 114 -4.56 1.18 13.30
CA GLU A 114 -4.01 -0.10 12.90
C GLU A 114 -4.50 -1.26 13.77
N GLU A 115 -4.68 -1.05 15.08
CA GLU A 115 -5.25 -2.04 16.00
C GLU A 115 -6.70 -2.37 15.63
N GLU A 116 -7.53 -1.37 15.33
CA GLU A 116 -8.92 -1.57 14.92
C GLU A 116 -9.01 -2.34 13.59
N ILE A 117 -8.10 -2.08 12.65
CA ILE A 117 -8.00 -2.83 11.39
C ILE A 117 -7.61 -4.28 11.66
N ILE A 118 -6.60 -4.51 12.51
CA ILE A 118 -6.15 -5.87 12.87
C ILE A 118 -7.29 -6.67 13.52
N VAL A 119 -8.01 -6.06 14.47
CA VAL A 119 -9.10 -6.72 15.21
C VAL A 119 -10.26 -7.08 14.28
N ARG A 120 -10.67 -6.18 13.38
CA ARG A 120 -11.84 -6.43 12.52
C ARG A 120 -11.51 -7.20 11.24
N GLY A 121 -10.23 -7.28 10.85
CA GLY A 121 -9.81 -7.76 9.53
C GLY A 121 -10.04 -6.72 8.42
N SER A 122 -9.33 -6.86 7.30
CA SER A 122 -9.57 -6.02 6.12
C SER A 122 -9.04 -6.71 4.87
N GLY A 123 -9.83 -6.65 3.79
CA GLY A 123 -9.40 -6.98 2.43
C GLY A 123 -9.04 -5.73 1.61
N TRP A 124 -9.11 -4.53 2.23
CA TRP A 124 -8.86 -3.28 1.54
C TRP A 124 -7.36 -2.98 1.52
N CYS A 125 -6.76 -2.89 0.32
CA CYS A 125 -5.30 -2.84 0.18
C CYS A 125 -4.62 -1.71 0.96
N SER A 126 -5.21 -0.51 1.05
CA SER A 126 -4.62 0.60 1.79
C SER A 126 -4.63 0.39 3.31
N ASP A 127 -5.70 -0.19 3.87
CA ASP A 127 -5.78 -0.56 5.29
C ASP A 127 -4.66 -1.56 5.62
N VAL A 128 -4.59 -2.65 4.83
CA VAL A 128 -3.62 -3.73 5.07
C VAL A 128 -2.18 -3.26 4.86
N ALA A 129 -1.94 -2.42 3.86
CA ALA A 129 -0.62 -1.82 3.64
C ALA A 129 -0.21 -0.87 4.77
N ARG A 130 -1.13 -0.07 5.31
CA ARG A 130 -0.85 0.81 6.46
C ARG A 130 -0.53 0.00 7.71
N VAL A 131 -1.26 -1.08 7.98
CA VAL A 131 -0.93 -2.01 9.07
C VAL A 131 0.46 -2.63 8.86
N GLY A 132 0.75 -3.17 7.67
CA GLY A 132 2.07 -3.73 7.37
C GLY A 132 3.21 -2.73 7.56
N CYS A 133 3.01 -1.49 7.10
CA CYS A 133 3.95 -0.39 7.29
C CYS A 133 4.18 -0.10 8.79
N ALA A 134 3.11 0.00 9.58
CA ALA A 134 3.18 0.25 11.02
C ALA A 134 3.90 -0.87 11.76
N LEU A 135 3.55 -2.13 11.49
CA LEU A 135 4.17 -3.29 12.14
C LEU A 135 5.67 -3.38 11.81
N CYS A 136 6.06 -3.09 10.55
CA CYS A 136 7.48 -2.99 10.20
C CYS A 136 8.20 -1.88 11.00
N GLN A 137 7.57 -0.72 11.16
CA GLN A 137 8.14 0.39 11.93
C GLN A 137 8.24 0.12 13.43
N VAL A 138 7.26 -0.58 14.00
CA VAL A 138 7.29 -1.05 15.40
C VAL A 138 8.36 -2.12 15.59
N ALA A 139 8.56 -2.99 14.59
CA ALA A 139 9.64 -3.98 14.55
C ALA A 139 11.05 -3.37 14.33
N GLY A 140 11.15 -2.05 14.12
CA GLY A 140 12.42 -1.32 13.99
C GLY A 140 12.86 -1.04 12.56
N PHE A 141 12.07 -1.41 11.55
CA PHE A 141 12.39 -1.17 10.14
C PHE A 141 11.78 0.15 9.66
N ALA A 142 12.52 0.96 8.91
CA ALA A 142 11.87 2.04 8.17
C ALA A 142 10.97 1.44 7.09
N ALA A 143 9.74 1.91 6.99
CA ALA A 143 8.79 1.47 5.97
C ALA A 143 7.97 2.65 5.45
N ARG A 144 7.48 2.55 4.21
CA ARG A 144 6.66 3.57 3.54
C ARG A 144 5.64 2.91 2.62
N LEU A 145 4.60 3.65 2.25
CA LEU A 145 3.56 3.16 1.34
C LEU A 145 3.95 3.39 -0.12
N VAL A 146 3.48 2.49 -0.98
CA VAL A 146 3.58 2.62 -2.43
C VAL A 146 2.23 2.31 -3.05
N SER A 147 1.66 3.28 -3.76
CA SER A 147 0.47 3.10 -4.58
C SER A 147 0.88 2.69 -6.00
N LEU A 148 0.26 1.64 -6.53
CA LEU A 148 0.54 1.02 -7.82
C LEU A 148 -0.68 1.13 -8.74
N PHE A 149 -0.44 1.36 -10.03
CA PHE A 149 -1.49 1.59 -11.02
C PHE A 149 -1.13 0.95 -12.36
N ASP A 150 -2.05 0.17 -12.93
CA ASP A 150 -2.07 -0.15 -14.36
C ASP A 150 -2.74 1.01 -15.10
N THR A 151 -1.93 2.01 -15.49
CA THR A 151 -2.43 3.28 -16.04
C THR A 151 -3.17 3.16 -17.39
N GLU A 152 -3.19 1.97 -17.98
CA GLU A 152 -3.98 1.66 -19.19
C GLU A 152 -5.35 1.05 -18.87
N LYS A 153 -5.69 0.83 -17.59
CA LYS A 153 -6.96 0.23 -17.17
C LYS A 153 -7.75 1.17 -16.26
N ALA A 154 -9.06 1.23 -16.48
CA ALA A 154 -9.96 1.88 -15.53
C ALA A 154 -9.93 1.16 -14.18
N TYR A 155 -10.01 1.91 -13.08
CA TYR A 155 -10.13 1.36 -11.72
C TYR A 155 -9.01 0.40 -11.27
N SER A 156 -7.85 0.40 -11.92
CA SER A 156 -6.69 -0.31 -11.38
C SER A 156 -6.05 0.52 -10.28
N GLY A 157 -5.99 -0.02 -9.06
CA GLY A 157 -5.26 0.55 -7.95
C GLY A 157 -4.89 -0.57 -6.98
N HIS A 158 -3.68 -0.50 -6.44
CA HIS A 158 -3.22 -1.38 -5.37
C HIS A 158 -2.26 -0.61 -4.47
N VAL A 159 -2.17 -0.98 -3.19
CA VAL A 159 -1.24 -0.35 -2.25
C VAL A 159 -0.38 -1.45 -1.62
N ILE A 160 0.94 -1.25 -1.70
CA ILE A 160 1.95 -2.09 -1.08
C ILE A 160 2.85 -1.23 -0.18
N ILE A 161 3.91 -1.82 0.37
CA ILE A 161 4.92 -1.08 1.14
C ILE A 161 6.32 -1.27 0.55
N GLU A 162 7.22 -0.36 0.88
CA GLU A 162 8.65 -0.64 0.85
C GLU A 162 9.22 -0.64 2.26
N VAL A 163 10.10 -1.59 2.55
CA VAL A 163 10.81 -1.71 3.82
C VAL A 163 12.30 -1.53 3.59
N CYS A 164 12.95 -0.65 4.35
CA CYS A 164 14.38 -0.42 4.25
C CYS A 164 15.16 -1.36 5.18
N ARG A 165 16.08 -2.14 4.61
CA ARG A 165 17.06 -2.98 5.32
C ARG A 165 18.39 -2.92 4.62
N ALA A 166 19.49 -2.93 5.37
CA ALA A 166 20.84 -2.69 4.84
C ALA A 166 20.94 -1.47 3.90
N LYS A 167 20.22 -0.38 4.21
CA LYS A 167 20.09 0.86 3.40
C LYS A 167 19.49 0.67 2.01
N ILE A 168 18.79 -0.44 1.76
CA ILE A 168 18.13 -0.73 0.50
C ILE A 168 16.64 -0.87 0.76
N TRP A 169 15.84 -0.11 0.02
CA TRP A 169 14.39 -0.22 -0.03
C TRP A 169 13.99 -1.43 -0.85
N GLY A 170 12.93 -2.11 -0.44
CA GLY A 170 12.41 -3.23 -1.21
C GLY A 170 10.94 -3.43 -0.96
N ALA A 171 10.24 -3.73 -2.04
CA ALA A 171 8.81 -3.86 -2.10
C ALA A 171 8.35 -5.12 -1.35
N VAL A 172 7.27 -4.96 -0.61
CA VAL A 172 6.54 -6.02 0.05
C VAL A 172 5.07 -5.74 -0.17
N ASP A 173 4.32 -6.72 -0.68
CA ASP A 173 2.86 -6.68 -0.74
C ASP A 173 2.30 -7.33 0.54
N PRO A 174 1.76 -6.55 1.48
CA PRO A 174 1.25 -7.08 2.75
C PRO A 174 -0.09 -7.79 2.59
N LEU A 175 -0.85 -7.53 1.51
CA LEU A 175 -2.14 -8.18 1.26
C LEU A 175 -1.96 -9.60 0.71
N THR A 176 -1.00 -9.78 -0.19
CA THR A 176 -0.77 -11.07 -0.86
C THR A 176 0.46 -11.82 -0.33
N ASN A 177 1.10 -11.30 0.72
CA ASN A 177 2.30 -11.85 1.32
C ASN A 177 3.40 -12.09 0.26
N VAL A 178 3.74 -11.07 -0.51
CA VAL A 178 4.84 -11.13 -1.49
C VAL A 178 5.97 -10.24 -1.02
N VAL A 179 7.16 -10.82 -0.83
CA VAL A 179 8.40 -10.08 -0.56
C VAL A 179 9.25 -10.12 -1.84
N TYR A 180 9.42 -8.98 -2.50
CA TYR A 180 10.10 -8.92 -3.79
C TYR A 180 11.63 -8.86 -3.65
N ARG A 181 12.33 -9.71 -4.41
CA ARG A 181 13.79 -9.85 -4.36
C ARG A 181 14.42 -9.99 -5.74
N HIS A 182 15.66 -9.52 -5.87
CA HIS A 182 16.52 -9.87 -6.99
C HIS A 182 16.99 -11.33 -6.87
N PRO A 183 17.43 -11.95 -7.98
CA PRO A 183 18.22 -13.17 -7.93
C PRO A 183 19.39 -13.01 -6.95
N GLY A 184 19.57 -13.96 -6.03
CA GLY A 184 20.55 -13.86 -4.94
C GLY A 184 20.00 -13.26 -3.63
N GLY A 185 18.71 -12.93 -3.57
CA GLY A 185 18.00 -12.61 -2.34
C GLY A 185 18.09 -11.16 -1.89
N LYS A 186 18.78 -10.30 -2.65
CA LYS A 186 18.80 -8.85 -2.37
C LYS A 186 17.37 -8.28 -2.50
N PRO A 187 16.97 -7.37 -1.62
CA PRO A 187 15.78 -6.54 -1.81
C PRO A 187 15.58 -5.96 -3.22
N ALA A 188 14.39 -6.15 -3.81
CA ALA A 188 13.99 -5.43 -5.03
C ALA A 188 13.07 -4.26 -4.67
N SER A 189 13.48 -3.05 -5.00
CA SER A 189 12.68 -1.83 -4.84
C SER A 189 11.51 -1.78 -5.82
N THR A 190 10.50 -0.95 -5.56
CA THR A 190 9.45 -0.69 -6.55
C THR A 190 10.04 -0.16 -7.84
N TRP A 191 11.07 0.70 -7.78
CA TRP A 191 11.77 1.17 -8.97
C TRP A 191 12.41 0.03 -9.77
N ASP A 192 13.03 -0.95 -9.11
CA ASP A 192 13.56 -2.14 -9.78
C ASP A 192 12.45 -2.91 -10.49
N LEU A 193 11.30 -3.10 -9.83
CA LEU A 193 10.14 -3.82 -10.38
C LEU A 193 9.55 -3.11 -11.61
N MET A 194 9.46 -1.77 -11.58
CA MET A 194 8.99 -0.97 -12.72
C MET A 194 9.89 -1.12 -13.96
N ASN A 195 11.19 -1.32 -13.75
CA ASN A 195 12.18 -1.35 -14.83
C ASN A 195 12.62 -2.78 -15.22
N ASN A 196 12.19 -3.79 -14.48
CA ASN A 196 12.54 -5.19 -14.75
C ASN A 196 11.34 -6.11 -14.50
N PRO A 197 10.50 -6.35 -15.54
CA PRO A 197 9.32 -7.22 -15.46
C PRO A 197 9.59 -8.62 -14.90
N HIS A 198 10.78 -9.17 -15.15
CA HIS A 198 11.15 -10.51 -14.69
C HIS A 198 11.15 -10.64 -13.17
N LEU A 199 11.49 -9.54 -12.46
CA LEU A 199 11.44 -9.51 -10.99
C LEU A 199 10.01 -9.65 -10.47
N ILE A 200 8.99 -9.22 -11.22
CA ILE A 200 7.59 -9.39 -10.85
C ILE A 200 7.16 -10.82 -11.14
N GLU A 201 7.43 -11.31 -12.36
CA GLU A 201 7.02 -12.63 -12.82
C GLU A 201 7.52 -13.77 -11.93
N CYS A 202 8.78 -13.68 -11.47
CA CYS A 202 9.38 -14.69 -10.59
C CYS A 202 8.73 -14.80 -9.20
N HIS A 203 7.93 -13.81 -8.79
CA HIS A 203 7.23 -13.81 -7.50
C HIS A 203 5.74 -14.15 -7.64
N SER A 204 5.23 -14.27 -8.87
CA SER A 204 3.84 -14.62 -9.12
C SER A 204 3.55 -16.05 -8.67
N ARG A 205 2.45 -16.24 -7.94
CA ARG A 205 1.91 -17.53 -7.52
C ARG A 205 0.49 -17.72 -8.04
N GLY A 206 0.22 -17.19 -9.24
CA GLY A 206 -1.08 -17.27 -9.90
C GLY A 206 -2.16 -16.50 -9.12
N GLU A 207 -3.32 -17.13 -8.96
CA GLU A 207 -4.51 -16.52 -8.33
C GLU A 207 -4.29 -16.08 -6.88
N SER A 208 -3.30 -16.65 -6.18
CA SER A 208 -2.95 -16.25 -4.81
C SER A 208 -2.23 -14.89 -4.71
N THR A 209 -1.77 -14.35 -5.84
CA THR A 209 -1.07 -13.06 -5.91
C THR A 209 -1.59 -12.23 -7.09
N PRO A 210 -2.87 -11.82 -7.09
CA PRO A 210 -3.53 -11.24 -8.27
C PRO A 210 -2.90 -9.92 -8.73
N TYR A 211 -2.20 -9.22 -7.83
CA TYR A 211 -1.53 -7.95 -8.11
C TYR A 211 -0.06 -8.11 -8.54
N THR A 212 0.50 -9.32 -8.47
CA THR A 212 1.88 -9.62 -8.93
C THR A 212 1.88 -9.85 -10.44
N VAL A 213 1.54 -8.79 -11.17
CA VAL A 213 1.48 -8.74 -12.63
C VAL A 213 2.21 -7.49 -13.13
N VAL A 214 2.93 -7.61 -14.24
CA VAL A 214 3.80 -6.54 -14.78
C VAL A 214 3.04 -5.22 -14.97
N SER A 215 1.80 -5.30 -15.47
CA SER A 215 1.03 -4.10 -15.78
C SER A 215 0.64 -3.29 -14.55
N GLN A 216 0.51 -3.92 -13.37
CA GLN A 216 0.21 -3.22 -12.12
C GLN A 216 1.33 -2.24 -11.70
N PHE A 217 2.56 -2.46 -12.18
CA PHE A 217 3.73 -1.65 -11.87
C PHE A 217 4.02 -0.58 -12.95
N ARG A 218 3.08 -0.30 -13.87
CA ARG A 218 3.26 0.74 -14.89
C ARG A 218 3.33 2.15 -14.30
N GLY A 219 2.52 2.42 -13.29
CA GLY A 219 2.56 3.63 -12.48
C GLY A 219 2.80 3.29 -11.02
N ALA A 220 3.67 4.06 -10.36
CA ALA A 220 3.85 3.97 -8.92
C ALA A 220 3.99 5.36 -8.30
N ALA A 221 3.55 5.52 -7.05
CA ALA A 221 3.76 6.72 -6.24
C ALA A 221 4.06 6.33 -4.80
N ILE A 222 4.87 7.14 -4.10
CA ILE A 222 5.34 6.85 -2.75
C ILE A 222 4.79 7.90 -1.79
N SER A 223 4.34 7.43 -0.61
CA SER A 223 3.91 8.27 0.50
C SER A 223 4.57 7.83 1.80
N ASN A 224 5.07 8.81 2.56
CA ASN A 224 5.59 8.56 3.89
C ASN A 224 4.45 8.45 4.90
N TYR A 225 4.36 7.29 5.55
CA TYR A 225 3.54 7.09 6.74
C TYR A 225 4.48 6.86 7.93
N PHE A 226 4.23 7.51 9.07
CA PHE A 226 5.09 7.41 10.24
C PHE A 226 4.28 7.04 11.48
N VAL A 227 4.41 5.78 11.94
CA VAL A 227 3.63 5.26 13.08
C VAL A 227 3.93 6.01 14.39
N TRP A 228 5.12 6.61 14.53
CA TRP A 228 5.48 7.39 15.72
C TRP A 228 4.79 8.76 15.81
N ARG A 229 4.13 9.21 14.73
CA ARG A 229 3.30 10.44 14.71
C ARG A 229 1.81 10.14 14.89
N TRP A 230 1.46 8.94 15.35
CA TRP A 230 0.06 8.48 15.43
C TRP A 230 -0.92 9.44 16.13
N ARG A 231 -0.46 10.23 17.11
CA ARG A 231 -1.32 11.20 17.81
C ARG A 231 -1.72 12.40 16.96
N GLU A 232 -1.05 12.61 15.83
CA GLU A 232 -1.29 13.72 14.90
C GLU A 232 -2.29 13.36 13.79
N TYR A 233 -2.68 12.10 13.70
CA TYR A 233 -3.49 11.59 12.61
C TYR A 233 -4.97 11.49 12.98
N ASP A 234 -5.82 11.75 11.99
CA ASP A 234 -7.25 11.43 12.03
C ASP A 234 -7.45 10.02 11.48
N TYR A 235 -8.00 9.14 12.30
CA TYR A 235 -8.28 7.74 11.97
C TYR A 235 -9.76 7.49 11.71
N THR A 236 -10.53 8.50 11.28
CA THR A 236 -11.97 8.36 11.02
C THR A 236 -12.28 7.13 10.15
N VAL A 237 -13.08 6.22 10.69
CA VAL A 237 -13.60 5.04 9.98
C VAL A 237 -14.71 5.46 9.03
N SER A 238 -14.66 4.96 7.80
CA SER A 238 -15.63 5.23 6.75
C SER A 238 -16.30 3.96 6.25
N LYS A 239 -17.45 4.12 5.60
CA LYS A 239 -18.09 3.05 4.81
C LYS A 239 -17.75 3.25 3.33
N ILE A 240 -17.90 2.19 2.54
CA ILE A 240 -17.82 2.30 1.08
C ILE A 240 -18.88 3.29 0.56
N ASN A 241 -18.40 4.35 -0.08
CA ASN A 241 -19.22 5.39 -0.71
C ASN A 241 -19.91 4.88 -1.98
N ASP A 242 -20.87 5.63 -2.51
CA ASP A 242 -21.66 5.21 -3.67
C ASP A 242 -20.83 5.04 -4.94
N TYR A 243 -19.76 5.85 -5.09
CA TYR A 243 -18.83 5.76 -6.20
C TYR A 243 -18.11 4.41 -6.24
N TYR A 244 -17.41 4.03 -5.17
CA TYR A 244 -16.72 2.74 -5.08
C TYR A 244 -17.69 1.56 -5.01
N ARG A 245 -18.86 1.72 -4.38
CA ARG A 245 -19.90 0.68 -4.36
C ARG A 245 -20.31 0.29 -5.78
N SER A 246 -20.54 1.27 -6.66
CA SER A 246 -20.94 1.00 -8.04
C SER A 246 -19.86 0.24 -8.83
N ILE A 247 -18.57 0.53 -8.58
CA ILE A 247 -17.42 -0.13 -9.22
C ILE A 247 -17.32 -1.58 -8.74
N LEU A 248 -17.39 -1.81 -7.43
CA LEU A 248 -17.27 -3.14 -6.83
C LEU A 248 -18.46 -4.03 -7.19
N GLU A 249 -19.68 -3.49 -7.21
CA GLU A 249 -20.87 -4.21 -7.67
C GLU A 249 -20.78 -4.62 -9.15
N MET A 250 -20.16 -3.79 -9.99
CA MET A 250 -19.91 -4.12 -11.39
C MET A 250 -18.83 -5.21 -11.51
N SER A 251 -17.75 -5.10 -10.73
CA SER A 251 -16.70 -6.13 -10.69
C SER A 251 -17.26 -7.53 -10.40
N ASN A 252 -18.18 -7.63 -9.44
CA ASN A 252 -18.83 -8.90 -9.09
C ASN A 252 -19.76 -9.46 -10.18
N LYS A 253 -20.34 -8.60 -11.01
CA LYS A 253 -21.23 -8.98 -12.13
C LYS A 253 -20.46 -9.26 -13.42
N GLY A 254 -19.15 -8.99 -13.44
CA GLY A 254 -18.35 -8.90 -14.65
C GLY A 254 -18.57 -7.57 -15.37
N TRP A 255 -17.69 -7.26 -16.32
CA TRP A 255 -17.70 -6.01 -17.08
C TRP A 255 -18.21 -6.23 -18.51
N PRO A 256 -19.52 -6.05 -18.81
CA PRO A 256 -20.04 -6.18 -20.18
C PRO A 256 -19.37 -5.18 -21.12
N GLY A 257 -18.66 -5.69 -22.13
CA GLY A 257 -17.88 -4.86 -23.06
C GLY A 257 -16.48 -4.49 -22.56
N GLY A 258 -16.02 -5.07 -21.45
CA GLY A 258 -14.70 -4.84 -20.88
C GLY A 258 -14.69 -3.76 -19.78
N LEU A 259 -13.58 -3.72 -19.03
CA LEU A 259 -13.34 -2.76 -17.96
C LEU A 259 -13.22 -1.35 -18.54
N ARG A 260 -14.05 -0.42 -18.05
CA ARG A 260 -14.12 0.98 -18.50
C ARG A 260 -14.52 1.91 -17.37
N TRP A 261 -14.22 3.19 -17.52
CA TRP A 261 -14.69 4.27 -16.64
C TRP A 261 -16.23 4.37 -16.69
N LEU A 262 -16.89 4.15 -15.56
CA LEU A 262 -18.34 4.09 -15.38
C LEU A 262 -18.98 5.48 -15.24
N HIS A 263 -18.24 6.43 -14.66
CA HIS A 263 -18.76 7.76 -14.29
C HIS A 263 -18.30 8.87 -15.23
N GLY A 264 -17.67 8.50 -16.35
CA GLY A 264 -17.17 9.43 -17.37
C GLY A 264 -15.85 10.10 -16.99
N GLU A 265 -15.02 9.41 -16.21
CA GLU A 265 -13.72 9.90 -15.76
C GLU A 265 -12.75 10.19 -16.93
N ASP A 266 -12.97 9.56 -18.08
CA ASP A 266 -12.18 9.68 -19.31
C ASP A 266 -12.73 10.70 -20.32
N ARG A 267 -13.73 11.50 -19.93
CA ARG A 267 -14.34 12.53 -20.79
C ARG A 267 -13.65 13.88 -20.73
#